data_AF-A0A937C3T2-F1
#
_entry.id   AF-A0A937C3T2-F1
#
_cell.length_a   1.000
_cell.length_b   1.000
_cell.length_c   1.000
_cell.angle_alpha   90.00
_cell.angle_beta   90.00
_cell.angle_gamma   90.00
#
_symmetry.space_group_name_H-M   'P 1'
#
loop_
_entity.id
_entity.type
_entity.pdbx_description
1 polymer ?
#
loop_
_entity_poly.entity_id
_entity_poly.type
_entity_poly.pdbx_seq_one_letter_code
_entity_poly.pdbx_strand_id
1 'polypeptide(L)'
;MKSIFFIACLLTTNLHAQTTLQFDKRFLDSEDKWVAFEANKEGAHSFGFIYIDAQAGLTLNYEGTFTISPSGEFIPAKKENAIMKVRLQPNNVLVAFIPESKFSELQIEAIPEWLQNYKRDTNSVSRLYRWGFLYNGWEECEKALTYLEKANQINPAFKGLAVELAFSYNCLGQYSKAVSVLQIALQQDPKDAYTNKELIYAQIRSGDLDKAAVSCKNAINICTDVTFHGENCYNLLHELYLKKDKANFNLWIAETKKWNAGKENIMSSIEIMNKELNQ
;
A
#
# COMPACT_ATOMS: atom_id res chain seq x y z
N MET A 1 5.15 33.52 70.01
CA MET A 1 5.17 32.55 68.88
C MET A 1 6.50 32.66 68.14
N LYS A 2 6.95 31.63 67.41
CA LYS A 2 8.09 31.70 66.49
C LYS A 2 7.60 31.63 65.05
N SER A 3 7.91 32.64 64.24
CA SER A 3 7.60 32.63 62.80
C SER A 3 8.70 31.89 62.04
N ILE A 4 8.33 30.94 61.18
CA ILE A 4 9.25 30.20 60.31
C ILE A 4 9.10 30.78 58.90
N PHE A 5 10.18 31.34 58.36
CA PHE A 5 10.25 31.72 56.94
C PHE A 5 10.55 30.48 56.10
N PHE A 6 9.64 30.13 55.18
CA PHE A 6 9.91 29.15 54.13
C PHE A 6 10.44 29.88 52.90
N ILE A 7 11.71 29.61 52.54
CA ILE A 7 12.29 30.07 51.28
C ILE A 7 11.99 29.02 50.21
N ALA A 8 11.12 29.37 49.27
CA ALA A 8 10.79 28.52 48.13
C ALA A 8 11.85 28.66 47.03
N CYS A 9 12.80 27.71 46.97
CA CYS A 9 13.70 27.58 45.82
C CYS A 9 12.91 27.13 44.58
N LEU A 10 12.66 28.06 43.67
CA LEU A 10 12.16 27.77 42.33
C LEU A 10 13.25 27.08 41.50
N LEU A 11 13.26 25.75 41.55
CA LEU A 11 14.01 24.90 40.62
C LEU A 11 13.42 25.05 39.21
N THR A 12 13.96 25.97 38.42
CA THR A 12 13.64 26.11 37.00
C THR A 12 14.19 24.92 36.22
N THR A 13 13.40 23.87 36.06
CA THR A 13 13.74 22.75 35.18
C THR A 13 13.72 23.23 33.74
N ASN A 14 14.91 23.51 33.19
CA ASN A 14 15.10 23.71 31.76
C ASN A 14 14.78 22.42 31.00
N LEU A 15 13.50 22.20 30.69
CA LEU A 15 13.11 21.30 29.60
C LEU A 15 13.55 21.94 28.28
N HIS A 16 14.84 21.84 27.97
CA HIS A 16 15.23 21.70 26.58
C HIS A 16 14.63 20.38 26.12
N ALA A 17 13.49 20.46 25.43
CA ALA A 17 12.94 19.36 24.67
C ALA A 17 13.91 19.08 23.52
N GLN A 18 14.94 18.28 23.81
CA GLN A 18 15.96 17.90 22.85
C GLN A 18 15.27 17.10 21.74
N THR A 19 15.03 17.74 20.59
CA THR A 19 14.31 17.17 19.45
C THR A 19 15.20 16.18 18.72
N THR A 20 15.47 15.05 19.38
CA THR A 20 16.13 13.89 18.80
C THR A 20 15.27 13.36 17.66
N LEU A 21 15.87 13.23 16.48
CA LEU A 21 15.23 12.63 15.32
C LEU A 21 14.84 11.18 15.63
N GLN A 22 13.56 10.86 15.47
CA GLN A 22 13.03 9.50 15.64
C GLN A 22 12.93 8.85 14.26
N PHE A 23 13.84 7.93 13.95
CA PHE A 23 13.88 7.20 12.69
C PHE A 23 12.88 6.03 12.72
N ASP A 24 11.58 6.36 12.71
CA ASP A 24 10.48 5.41 12.90
C ASP A 24 9.39 5.48 11.81
N LYS A 25 9.56 6.32 10.78
CA LYS A 25 8.58 6.50 9.68
C LYS A 25 9.04 5.78 8.42
N ARG A 26 8.11 5.09 7.72
CA ARG A 26 8.38 4.51 6.40
C ARG A 26 8.19 5.58 5.32
N PHE A 27 8.81 5.40 4.15
CA PHE A 27 8.62 6.33 3.03
C PHE A 27 7.14 6.48 2.61
N LEU A 28 6.33 5.42 2.73
CA LEU A 28 4.91 5.41 2.35
C LEU A 28 4.03 6.25 3.29
N ASP A 29 4.45 6.40 4.55
CA ASP A 29 3.85 7.26 5.57
C ASP A 29 4.30 8.73 5.40
N SER A 30 5.32 8.96 4.57
CA SER A 30 6.04 10.23 4.42
C SER A 30 5.58 11.08 3.23
N GLU A 31 4.39 10.84 2.63
CA GLU A 31 3.87 11.71 1.57
C GLU A 31 3.68 13.15 2.10
N ASP A 32 4.26 14.10 1.39
CA ASP A 32 4.31 15.53 1.72
C ASP A 32 4.98 15.81 3.09
N LYS A 33 6.18 15.24 3.27
CA LYS A 33 7.02 15.42 4.48
C LYS A 33 8.47 15.73 4.14
N TRP A 34 9.03 16.66 4.92
CA TRP A 34 10.47 16.80 5.10
C TRP A 34 11.01 15.67 5.97
N VAL A 35 11.97 14.92 5.45
CA VAL A 35 12.54 13.75 6.12
C VAL A 35 14.06 13.81 6.19
N ALA A 36 14.60 13.30 7.29
CA ALA A 36 16.01 13.03 7.49
C ALA A 36 16.25 11.51 7.52
N PHE A 37 17.37 11.09 6.93
CA PHE A 37 17.90 9.73 7.02
C PHE A 37 18.84 9.60 8.22
N GLU A 38 19.14 8.36 8.65
CA GLU A 38 20.15 8.12 9.69
C GLU A 38 21.51 8.76 9.33
N ALA A 39 22.29 9.11 10.35
CA ALA A 39 23.59 9.75 10.15
C ALA A 39 24.59 8.81 9.48
N ASN A 40 25.40 9.34 8.56
CA ASN A 40 26.58 8.65 8.07
C ASN A 40 27.65 8.53 9.18
N LYS A 41 28.78 7.87 8.87
CA LYS A 41 29.90 7.68 9.81
C LYS A 41 30.58 8.98 10.31
N GLU A 42 30.23 10.12 9.72
CA GLU A 42 30.76 11.46 10.01
C GLU A 42 29.75 12.31 10.80
N GLY A 43 28.57 11.76 11.13
CA GLY A 43 27.50 12.46 11.84
C GLY A 43 26.57 13.30 10.93
N ALA A 44 26.69 13.18 9.61
CA ALA A 44 25.87 13.91 8.65
C ALA A 44 24.62 13.12 8.23
N HIS A 45 23.46 13.71 8.45
CA HIS A 45 22.16 13.23 7.98
C HIS A 45 21.90 13.71 6.55
N SER A 46 21.52 12.80 5.64
CA SER A 46 20.93 13.20 4.35
C SER A 46 19.47 13.63 4.55
N PHE A 47 18.99 14.60 3.77
CA PHE A 47 17.59 15.05 3.87
C PHE A 47 16.96 15.49 2.54
N GLY A 48 15.63 15.55 2.56
CA GLY A 48 14.83 15.96 1.42
C GLY A 48 13.33 15.91 1.69
N PHE A 49 12.53 16.19 0.67
CA PHE A 49 11.08 16.14 0.73
C PHE A 49 10.55 14.90 0.01
N ILE A 50 9.78 14.05 0.69
CA ILE A 50 9.10 12.90 0.06
C ILE A 50 7.72 13.34 -0.44
N TYR A 51 7.44 13.01 -1.70
CA TYR A 51 6.17 13.24 -2.37
C TYR A 51 5.87 12.10 -3.35
N ILE A 52 4.67 12.08 -3.92
CA ILE A 52 4.34 11.18 -5.03
C ILE A 52 4.26 11.98 -6.32
N ASP A 53 5.12 11.63 -7.27
CA ASP A 53 5.06 12.04 -8.67
C ASP A 53 4.07 11.12 -9.40
N ALA A 54 3.11 11.68 -10.15
CA ALA A 54 2.09 10.91 -10.83
C ALA A 54 2.62 9.97 -11.93
N GLN A 55 3.84 10.18 -12.42
CA GLN A 55 4.52 9.38 -13.43
C GLN A 55 5.68 8.55 -12.84
N ALA A 56 6.43 9.10 -11.89
CA ALA A 56 7.61 8.46 -11.31
C ALA A 56 7.34 7.67 -10.01
N GLY A 57 6.18 7.85 -9.37
CA GLY A 57 5.81 7.22 -8.11
C GLY A 57 6.38 7.93 -6.88
N LEU A 58 6.58 7.17 -5.81
CA LEU A 58 7.16 7.66 -4.56
C LEU A 58 8.57 8.22 -4.81
N THR A 59 8.77 9.50 -4.52
CA THR A 59 9.96 10.25 -4.93
C THR A 59 10.49 11.11 -3.78
N LEU A 60 11.81 11.03 -3.54
CA LEU A 60 12.55 11.97 -2.70
C LEU A 60 13.09 13.09 -3.58
N ASN A 61 12.78 14.33 -3.25
CA ASN A 61 13.54 15.49 -3.70
C ASN A 61 14.63 15.77 -2.66
N TYR A 62 15.85 15.30 -2.92
CA TYR A 62 17.01 15.46 -2.05
C TYR A 62 17.57 16.89 -2.14
N GLU A 63 17.83 17.49 -0.98
CA GLU A 63 18.16 18.92 -0.82
C GLU A 63 19.49 19.14 -0.08
N GLY A 64 20.15 18.06 0.38
CA GLY A 64 21.52 18.11 0.92
C GLY A 64 21.72 17.25 2.16
N THR A 65 22.72 17.63 2.96
CA THR A 65 23.02 17.05 4.27
C THR A 65 23.06 18.10 5.38
N PHE A 66 22.90 17.67 6.63
CA PHE A 66 23.14 18.50 7.82
C PHE A 66 23.78 17.67 8.96
N THR A 67 24.46 18.33 9.88
CA THR A 67 24.88 17.75 11.17
C THR A 67 24.07 18.35 12.32
N ILE A 68 24.03 17.68 13.46
CA ILE A 68 23.36 18.19 14.67
C ILE A 68 24.42 18.67 15.66
N SER A 69 24.31 19.92 16.12
CA SER A 69 25.22 20.51 17.10
C SER A 69 25.00 19.94 18.52
N PRO A 70 25.94 20.12 19.46
CA PRO A 70 25.71 19.76 20.87
C PRO A 70 24.52 20.48 21.53
N SER A 71 24.13 21.66 21.01
CA SER A 71 22.92 22.42 21.39
C SER A 71 21.64 21.88 20.76
N GLY A 72 21.74 20.94 19.80
CA GLY A 72 20.61 20.40 19.04
C GLY A 72 20.21 21.24 17.82
N GLU A 73 21.07 22.15 17.36
CA GLU A 73 20.86 22.96 16.15
C GLU A 73 21.24 22.15 14.90
N PHE A 74 20.48 22.28 13.83
CA PHE A 74 20.70 21.59 12.56
C PHE A 74 21.56 22.48 11.67
N ILE A 75 22.81 22.06 11.43
CA ILE A 75 23.79 22.81 10.66
C ILE A 75 23.83 22.23 9.25
N PRO A 76 23.18 22.88 8.24
CA PRO A 76 23.21 22.39 6.87
C PRO A 76 24.62 22.51 6.28
N ALA A 77 24.99 21.54 5.45
CA ALA A 77 26.16 21.67 4.57
C ALA A 77 25.97 22.83 3.58
N LYS A 78 27.06 23.33 3.00
CA LYS A 78 26.97 24.33 1.93
C LYS A 78 26.18 23.74 0.76
N LYS A 79 25.08 24.41 0.36
CA LYS A 79 24.22 23.96 -0.74
C LYS A 79 25.03 23.71 -2.01
N GLU A 80 25.11 22.46 -2.43
CA GLU A 80 25.50 22.10 -3.79
C GLU A 80 24.31 22.41 -4.72
N ASN A 81 24.54 23.02 -5.88
CA ASN A 81 23.46 23.50 -6.77
C ASN A 81 22.77 22.37 -7.57
N ALA A 82 22.71 21.15 -7.01
CA ALA A 82 22.24 19.94 -7.67
C ALA A 82 21.09 19.29 -6.90
N ILE A 83 19.86 19.82 -7.09
CA ILE A 83 18.64 19.18 -6.60
C ILE A 83 18.50 17.80 -7.27
N MET A 84 18.51 16.73 -6.48
CA MET A 84 18.47 15.36 -6.98
C MET A 84 17.11 14.72 -6.69
N LYS A 85 16.42 14.26 -7.74
CA LYS A 85 15.15 13.52 -7.61
C LYS A 85 15.39 12.02 -7.68
N VAL A 86 15.20 11.33 -6.56
CA VAL A 86 15.42 9.89 -6.40
C VAL A 86 14.07 9.18 -6.32
N ARG A 87 13.82 8.22 -7.21
CA ARG A 87 12.67 7.32 -7.06
C ARG A 87 12.92 6.38 -5.89
N LEU A 88 12.04 6.41 -4.91
CA LEU A 88 12.04 5.49 -3.78
C LEU A 88 11.27 4.23 -4.15
N GLN A 89 11.49 3.16 -3.40
CA GLN A 89 10.67 1.96 -3.39
C GLN A 89 10.22 1.68 -1.96
N PRO A 90 9.05 1.06 -1.73
CA PRO A 90 8.71 0.47 -0.44
C PRO A 90 9.85 -0.42 0.05
N ASN A 91 10.38 -0.14 1.24
CA ASN A 91 11.40 -0.95 1.90
C ASN A 91 11.43 -0.64 3.41
N ASN A 92 12.33 -1.31 4.13
CA ASN A 92 12.47 -1.19 5.57
C ASN A 92 13.40 -0.05 6.02
N VAL A 93 13.77 0.89 5.14
CA VAL A 93 14.53 2.08 5.54
C VAL A 93 13.59 3.03 6.26
N LEU A 94 13.92 3.35 7.51
CA LEU A 94 13.17 4.29 8.32
C LEU A 94 13.80 5.68 8.23
N VAL A 95 12.95 6.69 8.27
CA VAL A 95 13.32 8.11 8.26
C VAL A 95 12.67 8.83 9.43
N ALA A 96 13.27 9.95 9.83
CA ALA A 96 12.70 10.85 10.82
C ALA A 96 12.02 12.04 10.13
N PHE A 97 10.84 12.43 10.58
CA PHE A 97 10.26 13.72 10.19
C PHE A 97 11.07 14.86 10.79
N ILE A 98 11.43 15.84 9.96
CA ILE A 98 12.12 17.05 10.42
C ILE A 98 11.08 17.95 11.11
N PRO A 99 11.29 18.37 12.37
CA PRO A 99 10.38 19.28 13.07
C PRO A 99 10.29 20.65 12.38
N GLU A 100 9.11 21.27 12.38
CA GLU A 100 8.92 22.58 11.71
C GLU A 100 9.81 23.69 12.30
N SER A 101 10.15 23.59 13.59
CA SER A 101 11.12 24.46 14.28
C SER A 101 12.54 24.38 13.71
N LYS A 102 12.86 23.39 12.87
CA LYS A 102 14.15 23.19 12.22
C LYS A 102 14.19 23.66 10.76
N PHE A 103 13.07 24.09 10.20
CA PHE A 103 13.00 24.52 8.80
C PHE A 103 13.81 25.80 8.53
N SER A 104 13.83 26.76 9.47
CA SER A 104 14.67 27.97 9.37
C SER A 104 16.16 27.66 9.49
N GLU A 105 16.54 26.68 10.30
CA GLU A 105 17.94 26.25 10.48
C GLU A 105 18.47 25.59 9.19
N LEU A 106 17.65 24.77 8.53
CA LEU A 106 17.94 24.13 7.24
C LEU A 106 17.71 25.02 6.00
N GLN A 107 17.16 26.23 6.16
CA GLN A 107 16.82 27.15 5.06
C GLN A 107 15.85 26.53 4.03
N ILE A 108 14.74 25.98 4.54
CA ILE A 108 13.65 25.32 3.79
C ILE A 108 12.28 25.86 4.19
N GLU A 109 11.30 25.71 3.29
CA GLU A 109 9.89 26.09 3.52
C GLU A 109 9.06 24.86 3.91
N ALA A 110 8.02 25.04 4.76
CA ALA A 110 7.19 23.94 5.23
C ALA A 110 6.48 23.16 4.09
N ILE A 111 6.14 23.85 3.01
CA ILE A 111 5.64 23.28 1.76
C ILE A 111 6.48 23.90 0.63
N PRO A 112 7.32 23.13 -0.08
CA PRO A 112 8.18 23.69 -1.13
C PRO A 112 7.36 24.26 -2.29
N GLU A 113 7.69 25.47 -2.77
CA GLU A 113 7.00 26.10 -3.92
C GLU A 113 6.90 25.15 -5.13
N TRP A 114 7.93 24.36 -5.42
CA TRP A 114 7.95 23.45 -6.56
C TRP A 114 6.90 22.34 -6.49
N LEU A 115 6.38 22.00 -5.29
CA LEU A 115 5.43 20.91 -5.07
C LEU A 115 4.09 21.16 -5.78
N GLN A 116 3.68 22.41 -5.95
CA GLN A 116 2.41 22.77 -6.62
C GLN A 116 2.30 22.16 -8.04
N ASN A 117 3.44 21.98 -8.73
CA ASN A 117 3.49 21.36 -10.05
C ASN A 117 3.00 19.90 -10.07
N TYR A 118 3.10 19.21 -8.93
CA TYR A 118 2.71 17.82 -8.73
C TYR A 118 1.32 17.66 -8.07
N LYS A 119 0.71 18.76 -7.61
CA LYS A 119 -0.60 18.78 -6.91
C LYS A 119 -1.73 19.31 -7.81
N ARG A 120 -1.65 19.02 -9.11
CA ARG A 120 -2.74 19.28 -10.08
C ARG A 120 -3.89 18.30 -9.89
N ASP A 121 -5.11 18.79 -10.07
CA ASP A 121 -6.36 18.02 -10.16
C ASP A 121 -6.55 16.95 -9.07
N THR A 122 -6.11 17.24 -7.83
CA THR A 122 -6.02 16.30 -6.69
C THR A 122 -7.32 15.58 -6.35
N ASN A 123 -8.47 16.22 -6.62
CA ASN A 123 -9.81 15.67 -6.37
C ASN A 123 -10.49 15.10 -7.63
N SER A 124 -9.81 15.06 -8.79
CA SER A 124 -10.37 14.45 -10.00
C SER A 124 -10.35 12.92 -9.92
N VAL A 125 -11.34 12.26 -10.54
CA VAL A 125 -11.50 10.79 -10.48
C VAL A 125 -10.22 10.07 -10.92
N SER A 126 -9.58 10.53 -12.01
CA SER A 126 -8.36 9.91 -12.54
C SER A 126 -7.15 10.04 -11.60
N ARG A 127 -7.01 11.19 -10.91
CA ARG A 127 -5.94 11.44 -9.94
C ARG A 127 -6.16 10.69 -8.62
N LEU A 128 -7.41 10.60 -8.15
CA LEU A 128 -7.79 9.79 -7.00
C LEU A 128 -7.59 8.29 -7.29
N TYR A 129 -8.10 7.80 -8.42
CA TYR A 129 -7.88 6.42 -8.90
C TYR A 129 -6.38 6.09 -8.98
N ARG A 130 -5.57 6.98 -9.56
CA ARG A 130 -4.11 6.77 -9.68
C ARG A 130 -3.40 6.66 -8.32
N TRP A 131 -3.81 7.43 -7.31
CA TRP A 131 -3.23 7.31 -5.96
C TRP A 131 -3.70 6.01 -5.28
N GLY A 132 -4.96 5.62 -5.48
CA GLY A 132 -5.46 4.30 -5.08
C GLY A 132 -4.65 3.15 -5.67
N PHE A 133 -4.51 3.12 -6.98
CA PHE A 133 -3.72 2.15 -7.74
C PHE A 133 -2.26 2.08 -7.26
N LEU A 134 -1.60 3.24 -7.05
CA LEU A 134 -0.23 3.28 -6.55
C LEU A 134 -0.11 2.69 -5.14
N TYR A 135 -1.04 3.01 -4.23
CA TYR A 135 -1.02 2.46 -2.87
C TYR A 135 -1.40 0.97 -2.82
N ASN A 136 -2.31 0.49 -3.67
CA ASN A 136 -2.57 -0.94 -3.86
C ASN A 136 -1.31 -1.68 -4.36
N GLY A 137 -0.60 -1.10 -5.33
CA GLY A 137 0.69 -1.60 -5.84
C GLY A 137 1.86 -1.50 -4.84
N TRP A 138 1.63 -0.93 -3.66
CA TRP A 138 2.56 -0.92 -2.52
C TRP A 138 2.00 -1.68 -1.31
N GLU A 139 0.92 -2.45 -1.47
CA GLU A 139 0.22 -3.22 -0.43
C GLU A 139 -0.42 -2.38 0.70
N GLU A 140 -0.45 -1.06 0.57
CA GLU A 140 -1.04 -0.10 1.52
C GLU A 140 -2.56 0.02 1.32
N CYS A 141 -3.27 -1.11 1.40
CA CYS A 141 -4.67 -1.26 1.01
C CYS A 141 -5.63 -0.31 1.77
N GLU A 142 -5.34 0.02 3.04
CA GLU A 142 -6.12 1.04 3.78
C GLU A 142 -5.96 2.43 3.17
N LYS A 143 -4.72 2.82 2.85
CA LYS A 143 -4.42 4.14 2.29
C LYS A 143 -4.97 4.27 0.87
N ALA A 144 -4.87 3.21 0.06
CA ALA A 144 -5.50 3.11 -1.25
C ALA A 144 -7.02 3.34 -1.17
N LEU A 145 -7.69 2.69 -0.22
CA LEU A 145 -9.14 2.80 -0.03
C LEU A 145 -9.58 4.26 0.20
N THR A 146 -8.81 5.06 0.95
CA THR A 146 -9.12 6.49 1.19
C THR A 146 -9.15 7.37 -0.07
N TYR A 147 -8.57 6.90 -1.18
CA TYR A 147 -8.61 7.55 -2.49
C TYR A 147 -9.66 6.91 -3.41
N LEU A 148 -9.77 5.57 -3.39
CA LEU A 148 -10.68 4.80 -4.24
C LEU A 148 -12.15 5.01 -3.87
N GLU A 149 -12.50 5.09 -2.58
CA GLU A 149 -13.87 5.40 -2.16
C GLU A 149 -14.29 6.82 -2.61
N LYS A 150 -13.37 7.80 -2.58
CA LYS A 150 -13.62 9.17 -3.10
C LYS A 150 -13.78 9.19 -4.62
N ALA A 151 -12.96 8.45 -5.36
CA ALA A 151 -13.12 8.29 -6.80
C ALA A 151 -14.50 7.68 -7.13
N ASN A 152 -14.92 6.67 -6.35
CA ASN A 152 -16.19 5.97 -6.53
C ASN A 152 -17.41 6.84 -6.19
N GLN A 153 -17.31 7.74 -5.20
CA GLN A 153 -18.35 8.73 -4.91
C GLN A 153 -18.57 9.72 -6.06
N ILE A 154 -17.55 9.99 -6.90
CA ILE A 154 -17.62 10.96 -7.99
C ILE A 154 -18.00 10.28 -9.33
N ASN A 155 -17.46 9.09 -9.61
CA ASN A 155 -17.84 8.28 -10.78
C ASN A 155 -17.58 6.78 -10.53
N PRO A 156 -18.60 6.00 -10.14
CA PRO A 156 -18.48 4.54 -9.97
C PRO A 156 -18.10 3.78 -11.24
N ALA A 157 -18.40 4.32 -12.43
CA ALA A 157 -18.17 3.70 -13.73
C ALA A 157 -16.79 4.07 -14.34
N PHE A 158 -15.85 4.59 -13.54
CA PHE A 158 -14.50 4.86 -14.03
C PHE A 158 -13.76 3.54 -14.31
N LYS A 159 -13.18 3.39 -15.50
CA LYS A 159 -12.56 2.13 -15.94
C LYS A 159 -11.45 1.68 -14.97
N GLY A 160 -11.55 0.44 -14.49
CA GLY A 160 -10.62 -0.18 -13.54
C GLY A 160 -10.91 0.12 -12.07
N LEU A 161 -11.69 1.17 -11.74
CA LEU A 161 -11.93 1.58 -10.36
C LEU A 161 -12.58 0.50 -9.50
N ALA A 162 -13.54 -0.24 -10.07
CA ALA A 162 -14.21 -1.33 -9.37
C ALA A 162 -13.25 -2.48 -9.00
N VAL A 163 -12.25 -2.76 -9.84
CA VAL A 163 -11.22 -3.78 -9.58
C VAL A 163 -10.29 -3.32 -8.47
N GLU A 164 -9.75 -2.10 -8.57
CA GLU A 164 -8.85 -1.54 -7.55
C GLU A 164 -9.53 -1.41 -6.18
N LEU A 165 -10.78 -0.93 -6.14
CA LEU A 165 -11.57 -0.80 -4.92
C LEU A 165 -11.85 -2.17 -4.28
N ALA A 166 -12.16 -3.17 -5.11
CA ALA A 166 -12.38 -4.54 -4.65
C ALA A 166 -11.08 -5.23 -4.20
N PHE A 167 -9.94 -4.96 -4.83
CA PHE A 167 -8.63 -5.42 -4.38
C PHE A 167 -8.32 -4.88 -2.98
N SER A 168 -8.52 -3.57 -2.73
CA SER A 168 -8.36 -3.00 -1.39
C SER A 168 -9.29 -3.67 -0.38
N TYR A 169 -10.56 -3.91 -0.73
CA TYR A 169 -11.49 -4.65 0.14
C TYR A 169 -11.07 -6.11 0.36
N ASN A 170 -10.60 -6.83 -0.66
CA ASN A 170 -10.12 -8.21 -0.58
C ASN A 170 -8.90 -8.34 0.34
N CYS A 171 -7.93 -7.43 0.19
CA CYS A 171 -6.75 -7.28 1.03
C CYS A 171 -7.12 -7.07 2.51
N LEU A 172 -8.11 -6.21 2.77
CA LEU A 172 -8.60 -5.88 4.12
C LEU A 172 -9.68 -6.84 4.67
N GLY A 173 -9.91 -7.99 4.03
CA GLY A 173 -10.89 -8.99 4.47
C GLY A 173 -12.37 -8.59 4.31
N GLN A 174 -12.66 -7.46 3.67
CA GLN A 174 -14.00 -6.90 3.47
C GLN A 174 -14.71 -7.52 2.25
N TYR A 175 -14.64 -8.85 2.13
CA TYR A 175 -15.03 -9.61 0.93
C TYR A 175 -16.47 -9.32 0.43
N SER A 176 -17.43 -9.07 1.33
CA SER A 176 -18.80 -8.72 0.95
C SER A 176 -18.91 -7.41 0.19
N LYS A 177 -18.05 -6.40 0.50
CA LYS A 177 -17.96 -5.16 -0.27
C LYS A 177 -17.31 -5.41 -1.63
N ALA A 178 -16.24 -6.20 -1.69
CA ALA A 178 -15.58 -6.59 -2.94
C ALA A 178 -16.56 -7.29 -3.89
N VAL A 179 -17.28 -8.32 -3.43
CA VAL A 179 -18.35 -9.00 -4.19
C VAL A 179 -19.38 -8.00 -4.72
N SER A 180 -19.86 -7.08 -3.87
CA SER A 180 -20.91 -6.12 -4.23
C SER A 180 -20.47 -5.16 -5.35
N VAL A 181 -19.25 -4.62 -5.26
CA VAL A 181 -18.69 -3.71 -6.28
C VAL A 181 -18.44 -4.44 -7.60
N LEU A 182 -17.85 -5.63 -7.55
CA LEU A 182 -17.52 -6.41 -8.76
C LEU A 182 -18.75 -6.94 -9.47
N GLN A 183 -19.81 -7.34 -8.74
CA GLN A 183 -21.09 -7.75 -9.35
C GLN A 183 -21.79 -6.61 -10.10
N ILE A 184 -21.54 -5.35 -9.75
CA ILE A 184 -22.03 -4.18 -10.51
C ILE A 184 -21.16 -3.96 -11.76
N ALA A 185 -19.83 -4.09 -11.65
CA ALA A 185 -18.92 -3.96 -12.78
C ALA A 185 -19.16 -5.02 -13.87
N LEU A 186 -19.38 -6.29 -13.49
CA LEU A 186 -19.67 -7.38 -14.42
C LEU A 186 -21.04 -7.27 -15.13
N GLN A 187 -21.91 -6.34 -14.73
CA GLN A 187 -23.11 -6.01 -15.52
C GLN A 187 -22.77 -5.14 -16.75
N GLN A 188 -21.63 -4.44 -16.72
CA GLN A 188 -21.17 -3.57 -17.80
C GLN A 188 -20.19 -4.30 -18.73
N ASP A 189 -19.23 -5.05 -18.16
CA ASP A 189 -18.37 -5.97 -18.90
C ASP A 189 -18.29 -7.33 -18.20
N PRO A 190 -19.14 -8.30 -18.58
CA PRO A 190 -19.10 -9.65 -18.02
C PRO A 190 -17.81 -10.42 -18.30
N LYS A 191 -16.99 -9.97 -19.27
CA LYS A 191 -15.83 -10.70 -19.80
C LYS A 191 -14.50 -10.20 -19.28
N ASP A 192 -14.48 -9.13 -18.49
CA ASP A 192 -13.25 -8.61 -17.90
C ASP A 192 -12.65 -9.65 -16.92
N ALA A 193 -11.48 -10.17 -17.28
CA ALA A 193 -10.87 -11.29 -16.58
C ALA A 193 -10.36 -10.91 -15.19
N TYR A 194 -9.93 -9.65 -14.99
CA TYR A 194 -9.51 -9.12 -13.70
C TYR A 194 -10.69 -9.00 -12.73
N THR A 195 -11.81 -8.43 -13.18
CA THR A 195 -13.05 -8.29 -12.40
C THR A 195 -13.62 -9.66 -12.01
N ASN A 196 -13.59 -10.64 -12.93
CA ASN A 196 -13.96 -12.03 -12.63
C ASN A 196 -13.00 -12.68 -11.61
N LYS A 197 -11.68 -12.50 -11.75
CA LYS A 197 -10.66 -13.05 -10.84
C LYS A 197 -10.80 -12.51 -9.41
N GLU A 198 -10.94 -11.20 -9.24
CA GLU A 198 -11.15 -10.61 -7.92
C GLU A 198 -12.50 -11.01 -7.29
N LEU A 199 -13.53 -11.31 -8.10
CA LEU A 199 -14.84 -11.77 -7.60
C LEU A 199 -14.76 -13.21 -7.12
N ILE A 200 -14.11 -14.07 -7.91
CA ILE A 200 -13.82 -15.46 -7.54
C ILE A 200 -12.99 -15.49 -6.25
N TYR A 201 -11.95 -14.67 -6.14
CA TYR A 201 -11.15 -14.54 -4.92
C TYR A 201 -12.02 -14.13 -3.72
N ALA A 202 -12.83 -13.08 -3.85
CA ALA A 202 -13.72 -12.62 -2.78
C ALA A 202 -14.72 -13.70 -2.33
N GLN A 203 -15.30 -14.45 -3.28
CA GLN A 203 -16.21 -15.56 -2.99
C GLN A 203 -15.49 -16.72 -2.28
N ILE A 204 -14.30 -17.13 -2.73
CA ILE A 204 -13.51 -18.18 -2.07
C ILE A 204 -13.17 -17.77 -0.63
N ARG A 205 -12.63 -16.56 -0.44
CA ARG A 205 -12.17 -16.08 0.88
C ARG A 205 -13.31 -15.80 1.86
N SER A 206 -14.52 -15.52 1.37
CA SER A 206 -15.74 -15.43 2.21
C SER A 206 -16.37 -16.79 2.54
N GLY A 207 -15.92 -17.88 1.92
CA GLY A 207 -16.49 -19.22 2.10
C GLY A 207 -17.69 -19.53 1.20
N ASP A 208 -18.01 -18.65 0.25
CA ASP A 208 -19.09 -18.77 -0.74
C ASP A 208 -18.71 -19.74 -1.89
N LEU A 209 -18.25 -20.95 -1.55
CA LEU A 209 -17.56 -21.86 -2.48
C LEU A 209 -18.44 -22.33 -3.64
N ASP A 210 -19.75 -22.51 -3.44
CA ASP A 210 -20.69 -22.81 -4.53
C ASP A 210 -20.77 -21.66 -5.53
N LYS A 211 -20.80 -20.40 -5.05
CA LYS A 211 -20.78 -19.22 -5.90
C LYS A 211 -19.45 -19.11 -6.64
N ALA A 212 -18.33 -19.34 -5.95
CA ALA A 212 -17.00 -19.37 -6.55
C ALA A 212 -16.90 -20.41 -7.66
N ALA A 213 -17.44 -21.63 -7.45
CA ALA A 213 -17.47 -22.67 -8.46
C ALA A 213 -18.30 -22.29 -9.70
N VAL A 214 -19.43 -21.61 -9.52
CA VAL A 214 -20.23 -21.06 -10.64
C VAL A 214 -19.46 -19.95 -11.36
N SER A 215 -18.86 -19.01 -10.63
CA SER A 215 -18.08 -17.90 -11.19
C SER A 215 -16.86 -18.39 -11.96
N CYS A 216 -16.11 -19.38 -11.43
CA CYS A 216 -14.99 -20.02 -12.14
C CYS A 216 -15.44 -20.65 -13.47
N LYS A 217 -16.53 -21.42 -13.47
CA LYS A 217 -17.09 -22.03 -14.70
C LYS A 217 -17.55 -20.97 -15.70
N ASN A 218 -18.17 -19.89 -15.23
CA ASN A 218 -18.59 -18.78 -16.09
C ASN A 218 -17.38 -18.08 -16.71
N ALA A 219 -16.37 -17.69 -15.92
CA ALA A 219 -15.15 -17.06 -16.40
C ALA A 219 -14.44 -17.92 -17.47
N ILE A 220 -14.27 -19.22 -17.21
CA ILE A 220 -13.69 -20.19 -18.17
C ILE A 220 -14.42 -20.21 -19.52
N ASN A 221 -15.74 -19.97 -19.52
CA ASN A 221 -16.58 -20.01 -20.72
C ASN A 221 -16.72 -18.66 -21.45
N ILE A 222 -16.58 -17.52 -20.75
CA ILE A 222 -16.92 -16.19 -21.30
C ILE A 222 -15.71 -15.25 -21.47
N CYS A 223 -14.66 -15.40 -20.66
CA CYS A 223 -13.47 -14.56 -20.70
C CYS A 223 -12.55 -15.00 -21.84
N THR A 224 -12.16 -14.06 -22.70
CA THR A 224 -11.20 -14.32 -23.79
C THR A 224 -9.74 -14.24 -23.33
N ASP A 225 -9.49 -13.50 -22.25
CA ASP A 225 -8.22 -13.57 -21.52
C ASP A 225 -8.29 -14.71 -20.50
N VAL A 226 -7.47 -15.74 -20.73
CA VAL A 226 -7.43 -16.98 -19.95
C VAL A 226 -6.41 -16.94 -18.80
N THR A 227 -5.68 -15.82 -18.63
CA THR A 227 -4.53 -15.67 -17.70
C THR A 227 -4.84 -16.18 -16.29
N PHE A 228 -6.03 -15.85 -15.78
CA PHE A 228 -6.44 -16.17 -14.41
C PHE A 228 -7.16 -17.52 -14.26
N HIS A 229 -7.45 -18.26 -15.34
CA HIS A 229 -8.19 -19.53 -15.23
C HIS A 229 -7.46 -20.55 -14.34
N GLY A 230 -6.13 -20.65 -14.47
CA GLY A 230 -5.32 -21.55 -13.63
C GLY A 230 -5.26 -21.13 -12.17
N GLU A 231 -5.19 -19.82 -11.90
CA GLU A 231 -5.19 -19.27 -10.53
C GLU A 231 -6.56 -19.49 -9.86
N ASN A 232 -7.65 -19.12 -10.54
CA ASN A 232 -9.03 -19.27 -10.07
C ASN A 232 -9.37 -20.73 -9.75
N CYS A 233 -9.01 -21.67 -10.62
CA CYS A 233 -9.21 -23.10 -10.38
C CYS A 233 -8.35 -23.64 -9.21
N TYR A 234 -7.11 -23.15 -9.07
CA TYR A 234 -6.22 -23.60 -8.00
C TYR A 234 -6.66 -23.08 -6.63
N ASN A 235 -6.99 -21.80 -6.53
CA ASN A 235 -7.46 -21.18 -5.29
C ASN A 235 -8.74 -21.86 -4.76
N LEU A 236 -9.68 -22.21 -5.67
CA LEU A 236 -10.89 -22.94 -5.31
C LEU A 236 -10.58 -24.38 -4.86
N LEU A 237 -9.75 -25.11 -5.61
CA LEU A 237 -9.36 -26.48 -5.27
C LEU A 237 -8.62 -26.54 -3.92
N HIS A 238 -7.77 -25.56 -3.64
CA HIS A 238 -7.01 -25.46 -2.39
C HIS A 238 -7.93 -25.18 -1.19
N GLU A 239 -8.88 -24.25 -1.30
CA GLU A 239 -9.84 -24.00 -0.21
C GLU A 239 -10.75 -25.22 0.04
N LEU A 240 -11.18 -25.92 -1.02
CA LEU A 240 -11.92 -27.20 -0.89
C LEU A 240 -11.10 -28.27 -0.17
N TYR A 241 -9.79 -28.37 -0.44
CA TYR A 241 -8.87 -29.23 0.32
C TYR A 241 -8.79 -28.81 1.80
N LEU A 242 -8.67 -27.51 2.10
CA LEU A 242 -8.64 -27.01 3.48
C LEU A 242 -9.95 -27.30 4.24
N LYS A 243 -11.11 -27.27 3.56
CA LYS A 243 -12.40 -27.70 4.13
C LYS A 243 -12.56 -29.23 4.22
N LYS A 244 -11.65 -30.00 3.64
CA LYS A 244 -11.74 -31.46 3.42
C LYS A 244 -12.96 -31.88 2.58
N ASP A 245 -13.46 -30.99 1.72
CA ASP A 245 -14.55 -31.29 0.79
C ASP A 245 -14.04 -32.11 -0.40
N LYS A 246 -13.86 -33.40 -0.13
CA LYS A 246 -13.46 -34.42 -1.10
C LYS A 246 -14.41 -34.53 -2.29
N ALA A 247 -15.70 -34.23 -2.11
CA ALA A 247 -16.69 -34.35 -3.16
C ALA A 247 -16.48 -33.26 -4.22
N ASN A 248 -16.46 -31.99 -3.83
CA ASN A 248 -16.22 -30.89 -4.75
C ASN A 248 -14.76 -30.82 -5.22
N PHE A 249 -13.78 -31.21 -4.39
CA PHE A 249 -12.38 -31.33 -4.81
C PHE A 249 -12.23 -32.27 -6.02
N ASN A 250 -12.88 -33.44 -5.96
CA ASN A 250 -12.86 -34.42 -7.06
C ASN A 250 -13.56 -33.91 -8.34
N LEU A 251 -14.51 -32.97 -8.23
CA LEU A 251 -15.12 -32.33 -9.41
C LEU A 251 -14.20 -31.29 -10.06
N TRP A 252 -13.27 -30.68 -9.30
CA TRP A 252 -12.41 -29.58 -9.77
C TRP A 252 -11.01 -30.00 -10.20
N ILE A 253 -10.44 -31.05 -9.61
CA ILE A 253 -9.03 -31.44 -9.82
C ILE A 253 -8.63 -31.57 -11.30
N ALA A 254 -9.50 -32.13 -12.16
CA ALA A 254 -9.19 -32.31 -13.58
C ALA A 254 -9.06 -30.97 -14.33
N GLU A 255 -10.00 -30.05 -14.10
CA GLU A 255 -10.00 -28.71 -14.71
C GLU A 255 -8.85 -27.85 -14.15
N THR A 256 -8.55 -27.97 -12.85
CA THR A 256 -7.40 -27.30 -12.22
C THR A 256 -6.06 -27.78 -12.76
N LYS A 257 -5.88 -29.08 -13.03
CA LYS A 257 -4.67 -29.63 -13.67
C LYS A 257 -4.54 -29.13 -15.11
N LYS A 258 -5.62 -29.14 -15.88
CA LYS A 258 -5.68 -28.61 -17.27
C LYS A 258 -5.18 -27.16 -17.36
N TRP A 259 -5.68 -26.25 -16.53
CA TRP A 259 -5.28 -24.83 -16.56
C TRP A 259 -3.94 -24.51 -15.87
N ASN A 260 -3.27 -25.52 -15.28
CA ASN A 260 -1.95 -25.37 -14.68
C ASN A 260 -0.91 -26.35 -15.26
N ALA A 261 -1.19 -26.96 -16.42
CA ALA A 261 -0.23 -27.76 -17.16
C ALA A 261 1.08 -26.98 -17.40
N GLY A 262 2.22 -27.63 -17.19
CA GLY A 262 3.55 -27.01 -17.25
C GLY A 262 3.97 -26.22 -16.01
N LYS A 263 3.09 -25.96 -15.03
CA LYS A 263 3.44 -25.29 -13.76
C LYS A 263 3.82 -26.33 -12.70
N GLU A 264 5.03 -26.87 -12.78
CA GLU A 264 5.50 -28.02 -11.97
C GLU A 264 5.19 -27.91 -10.46
N ASN A 265 5.48 -26.77 -9.83
CA ASN A 265 5.21 -26.54 -8.41
C ASN A 265 3.71 -26.65 -8.05
N ILE A 266 2.84 -26.11 -8.91
CA ILE A 266 1.38 -26.18 -8.71
C ILE A 266 0.87 -27.60 -8.97
N MET A 267 1.36 -28.27 -10.00
CA MET A 267 1.01 -29.66 -10.28
C MET A 267 1.42 -30.60 -9.13
N SER A 268 2.61 -30.41 -8.55
CA SER A 268 3.08 -31.14 -7.37
C SER A 268 2.16 -30.93 -6.17
N SER A 269 1.80 -29.67 -5.86
CA SER A 269 0.84 -29.34 -4.81
C SER A 269 -0.51 -30.03 -5.00
N ILE A 270 -1.04 -30.03 -6.23
CA ILE A 270 -2.32 -30.69 -6.54
C ILE A 270 -2.27 -32.19 -6.27
N GLU A 271 -1.18 -32.90 -6.61
CA GLU A 271 -1.07 -34.33 -6.33
C GLU A 271 -0.90 -34.65 -4.84
N ILE A 272 -0.24 -33.75 -4.07
CA ILE A 272 -0.15 -33.89 -2.61
C ILE A 272 -1.55 -33.75 -1.97
N MET A 273 -2.29 -32.68 -2.28
CA MET A 273 -3.66 -32.48 -1.79
C MET A 273 -4.57 -33.67 -2.16
N ASN A 274 -4.45 -34.16 -3.40
CA ASN A 274 -5.21 -35.31 -3.89
C ASN A 274 -4.89 -36.61 -3.16
N LYS A 275 -3.61 -36.86 -2.85
CA LYS A 275 -3.19 -38.03 -2.09
C LYS A 275 -3.73 -37.97 -0.66
N GLU A 276 -3.61 -36.84 0.01
CA GLU A 276 -4.02 -36.67 1.41
C GLU A 276 -5.53 -36.76 1.62
N LEU A 277 -6.35 -36.28 0.67
CA LEU A 277 -7.81 -36.47 0.71
C LEU A 277 -8.23 -37.91 0.39
N ASN A 278 -7.31 -38.79 -0.03
CA ASN A 278 -7.56 -40.18 -0.36
C ASN A 278 -6.89 -41.18 0.60
N GLN A 279 -6.40 -40.70 1.74
CA GLN A 279 -5.97 -41.51 2.90
C GLN A 279 -7.02 -41.49 4.02
#